data_AF-A0A3A8T1B0-F1
#
_entry.id   AF-A0A3A8T1B0-F1
#
_cell.length_a   1.000
_cell.length_b   1.000
_cell.length_c   1.000
_cell.angle_alpha   90.00
_cell.angle_beta   90.00
_cell.angle_gamma   90.00
#
_symmetry.space_group_name_H-M   'P 1'
#
loop_
_entity.id
_entity.type
_entity.pdbx_description
1 polymer ?
#
loop_
_entity_poly.entity_id
_entity_poly.type
_entity_poly.pdbx_seq_one_letter_code
_entity_poly.pdbx_strand_id
1 'polypeptide(L)'
;MTFIHEDLEFDQLLRIVADKRRLSLGLTEKDYWVTHALWTLHDAGFEVWFKDGTSLSKGFSLIQRFSEDLDLKLEAGSVELPRVTDWSRTGTGATKARRAYFEALAERIQIPGARTEEDALPPLADYPDVRALAEEMIRQKQIAVPPAGDVRHFLPGGAGTVAIQAAFEAIAPMFWGPRQTLDEAVAALCAWLTRFHFASR
;
A
#
# COMPACT_ATOMS: atom_id res chain seq x y z
N MET A 1 2.72 6.58 28.96
CA MET A 1 3.09 5.16 28.80
C MET A 1 4.47 5.12 28.17
N THR A 2 5.26 4.09 28.47
CA THR A 2 6.52 3.83 27.77
C THR A 2 6.30 2.65 26.84
N PHE A 3 6.60 2.82 25.56
CA PHE A 3 6.43 1.77 24.56
C PHE A 3 7.70 0.93 24.41
N ILE A 4 7.55 -0.32 23.94
CA ILE A 4 8.69 -1.25 23.78
C ILE A 4 9.75 -0.67 22.83
N HIS A 5 9.34 0.05 21.78
CA HIS A 5 10.27 0.69 20.83
C HIS A 5 11.00 1.91 21.39
N GLU A 6 10.67 2.37 22.60
CA GLU A 6 11.39 3.44 23.29
C GLU A 6 12.53 2.90 24.17
N ASP A 7 12.62 1.58 24.33
CA ASP A 7 13.70 0.92 25.05
C ASP A 7 15.00 0.99 24.23
N LEU A 8 16.11 1.32 24.90
CA LEU A 8 17.44 1.38 24.28
C LEU A 8 17.90 0.01 23.74
N GLU A 9 17.33 -1.08 24.26
CA GLU A 9 17.63 -2.46 23.85
C GLU A 9 16.61 -3.02 22.83
N PHE A 10 15.75 -2.18 22.24
CA PHE A 10 14.69 -2.63 21.30
C PHE A 10 15.24 -3.51 20.17
N ASP A 11 16.35 -3.12 19.53
CA ASP A 11 17.00 -3.91 18.47
C ASP A 11 17.46 -5.29 18.95
N GLN A 12 17.94 -5.37 20.20
CA GLN A 12 18.38 -6.62 20.79
C GLN A 12 17.19 -7.52 21.11
N LEU A 13 16.09 -6.93 21.60
CA LEU A 13 14.83 -7.65 21.83
C LEU A 13 14.30 -8.23 20.52
N LEU A 14 14.27 -7.45 19.44
CA LEU A 14 13.85 -7.92 18.12
C LEU A 14 14.70 -9.10 17.63
N ARG A 15 16.02 -9.04 17.78
CA ARG A 15 16.93 -10.14 17.43
C ARG A 15 16.65 -11.41 18.24
N ILE A 16 16.49 -11.27 19.56
CA ILE A 16 16.17 -12.40 20.45
C ILE A 16 14.84 -13.05 20.06
N VAL A 17 13.82 -12.25 19.75
CA VAL A 17 12.50 -12.76 19.34
C VAL A 17 12.57 -13.43 17.97
N ALA A 18 13.25 -12.80 17.00
CA ALA A 18 13.45 -13.35 15.65
C ALA A 18 14.11 -14.74 15.73
N ASP A 19 15.20 -14.87 16.50
CA ASP A 19 15.91 -16.13 16.69
C ASP A 19 15.04 -17.20 17.36
N LYS A 20 14.35 -16.84 18.46
CA LYS A 20 13.47 -17.78 19.18
C LYS A 20 12.27 -18.25 18.35
N ARG A 21 11.74 -17.38 17.49
CA ARG A 21 10.58 -17.65 16.62
C ARG A 21 10.98 -18.23 15.27
N ARG A 22 12.28 -18.26 14.94
CA ARG A 22 12.81 -18.65 13.62
C ARG A 22 12.19 -17.81 12.49
N LEU A 23 12.07 -16.51 12.73
CA LEU A 23 11.60 -15.52 11.76
C LEU A 23 12.75 -14.62 11.36
N SER A 24 12.65 -13.94 10.21
CA SER A 24 13.62 -12.89 9.89
C SER A 24 13.43 -11.69 10.83
N LEU A 25 14.51 -10.94 11.04
CA LEU A 25 14.49 -9.72 11.85
C LEU A 25 13.44 -8.73 11.32
N GLY A 26 13.44 -8.48 10.01
CA GLY A 26 12.49 -7.55 9.38
C GLY A 26 11.03 -7.99 9.52
N LEU A 27 10.73 -9.30 9.45
CA LEU A 27 9.37 -9.79 9.69
C LEU A 27 8.95 -9.61 11.15
N THR A 28 9.88 -9.80 12.09
CA THR A 28 9.64 -9.63 13.52
C THR A 28 9.37 -8.17 13.87
N GLU A 29 10.18 -7.26 13.34
CA GLU A 29 10.00 -5.82 13.48
C GLU A 29 8.67 -5.36 12.87
N LYS A 30 8.37 -5.80 11.65
CA LYS A 30 7.10 -5.48 10.99
C LYS A 30 5.89 -5.97 11.78
N ASP A 31 5.96 -7.18 12.33
CA ASP A 31 4.88 -7.74 13.15
C ASP A 31 4.61 -6.88 14.40
N TYR A 32 5.67 -6.38 15.04
CA TYR A 32 5.57 -5.44 16.15
C TYR A 32 4.88 -4.14 15.73
N TRP A 33 5.35 -3.48 14.66
CA TRP A 33 4.79 -2.20 14.22
C TRP A 33 3.33 -2.31 13.77
N VAL A 34 2.96 -3.40 13.09
CA VAL A 34 1.55 -3.67 12.76
C VAL A 34 0.71 -3.74 14.02
N THR A 35 1.18 -4.48 15.03
CA THR A 35 0.45 -4.66 16.30
C THR A 35 0.32 -3.34 17.06
N HIS A 36 1.40 -2.55 17.11
CA HIS A 36 1.44 -1.24 17.75
C HIS A 36 0.51 -0.22 17.07
N ALA A 37 0.51 -0.19 15.74
CA ALA A 37 -0.38 0.66 14.95
C ALA A 37 -1.86 0.34 15.22
N LEU A 38 -2.22 -0.94 15.22
CA LEU A 38 -3.59 -1.39 15.48
C LEU A 38 -4.05 -1.07 16.90
N TRP A 39 -3.18 -1.33 17.88
CA TRP A 39 -3.45 -0.96 19.26
C TRP A 39 -3.67 0.55 19.38
N THR A 40 -2.84 1.37 18.74
CA THR A 40 -2.95 2.83 18.81
C THR A 40 -4.25 3.32 18.16
N LEU A 41 -4.62 2.77 16.99
CA LEU A 41 -5.88 3.13 16.34
C LEU A 41 -7.08 2.79 17.24
N HIS A 42 -7.05 1.62 17.88
CA HIS A 42 -8.09 1.23 18.82
C HIS A 42 -8.13 2.12 20.08
N ASP A 43 -6.97 2.41 20.68
CA ASP A 43 -6.83 3.25 21.88
C ASP A 43 -7.25 4.71 21.62
N ALA A 44 -6.99 5.22 20.41
CA ALA A 44 -7.48 6.53 19.95
C ALA A 44 -9.01 6.58 19.82
N GLY A 45 -9.70 5.44 19.88
CA GLY A 45 -11.15 5.33 19.85
C GLY A 45 -11.74 4.99 18.48
N PHE A 46 -10.92 4.62 17.50
CA PHE A 46 -11.42 4.13 16.22
C PHE A 46 -12.02 2.73 16.35
N GLU A 47 -13.03 2.45 15.54
CA GLU A 47 -13.49 1.08 15.30
C GLU A 47 -12.69 0.49 14.14
N VAL A 48 -11.85 -0.49 14.45
CA VAL A 48 -10.88 -1.07 13.52
C VAL A 48 -11.32 -2.47 13.10
N TRP A 49 -11.46 -2.68 11.79
CA TRP A 49 -11.82 -3.96 11.19
C TRP A 49 -10.71 -4.46 10.29
N PHE A 50 -10.18 -5.65 10.60
CA PHE A 50 -9.21 -6.35 9.78
C PHE A 50 -9.84 -6.89 8.50
N LYS A 51 -9.13 -6.73 7.37
CA LYS A 51 -9.55 -7.27 6.07
C LYS A 51 -8.45 -8.11 5.42
N ASP A 52 -8.82 -8.75 4.32
CA ASP A 52 -7.94 -9.43 3.37
C ASP A 52 -6.95 -10.42 4.00
N GLY A 53 -5.75 -10.56 3.42
CA GLY A 53 -4.78 -11.61 3.78
C GLY A 53 -4.34 -11.56 5.24
N THR A 54 -4.29 -10.37 5.84
CA THR A 54 -3.89 -10.21 7.25
C THR A 54 -5.00 -10.68 8.20
N SER A 55 -6.27 -10.44 7.88
CA SER A 55 -7.38 -11.02 8.65
C SER A 55 -7.39 -12.56 8.59
N LEU A 56 -7.13 -13.13 7.41
CA LEU A 56 -7.12 -14.58 7.20
C LEU A 56 -5.96 -15.27 7.93
N SER A 57 -4.79 -14.63 8.00
CA SER A 57 -3.62 -15.15 8.71
C SER A 57 -3.72 -14.92 10.22
N LYS A 58 -3.92 -13.68 10.68
CA LYS A 58 -3.86 -13.31 12.10
C LYS A 58 -5.16 -13.55 12.88
N GLY A 59 -6.31 -13.33 12.26
CA GLY A 59 -7.62 -13.48 12.92
C GLY A 59 -8.16 -14.90 12.85
N PHE A 60 -8.04 -15.55 11.68
CA PHE A 60 -8.64 -16.87 11.44
C PHE A 60 -7.63 -18.02 11.31
N SER A 61 -6.32 -17.74 11.21
CA SER A 61 -5.27 -18.75 11.00
C SER A 61 -5.51 -19.67 9.77
N LEU A 62 -6.21 -19.17 8.76
CA LEU A 62 -6.60 -19.93 7.56
C LEU A 62 -5.49 -20.02 6.50
N ILE A 63 -4.52 -19.10 6.55
CA ILE A 63 -3.36 -19.11 5.66
C ILE A 63 -2.06 -19.01 6.47
N GLN A 64 -1.03 -19.71 6.00
CA GLN A 64 0.31 -19.78 6.62
C GLN A 64 1.34 -19.01 5.77
N ARG A 65 0.93 -17.87 5.21
CA ARG A 65 1.83 -16.94 4.53
C ARG A 65 1.76 -15.58 5.20
N PHE A 66 2.87 -14.87 5.20
CA PHE A 66 2.90 -13.49 5.65
C PHE A 66 2.14 -12.61 4.67
N SER A 67 1.32 -11.69 5.18
CA SER A 67 0.66 -10.66 4.39
C SER A 67 1.53 -9.40 4.44
N GLU A 68 1.98 -8.95 3.27
CA GLU A 68 2.78 -7.74 3.17
C GLU A 68 1.95 -6.50 3.51
N ASP A 69 0.68 -6.49 3.13
CA ASP A 69 -0.21 -5.34 3.31
C ASP A 69 -1.01 -5.41 4.61
N LEU A 70 -1.37 -4.24 5.15
CA LEU A 70 -2.30 -4.10 6.27
C LEU A 70 -3.62 -3.47 5.79
N ASP A 71 -4.56 -4.31 5.39
CA ASP A 71 -5.88 -3.86 4.93
C ASP A 71 -6.83 -3.63 6.12
N LEU A 72 -7.22 -2.37 6.31
CA LEU A 72 -8.11 -1.95 7.39
C LEU A 72 -9.35 -1.26 6.84
N LYS A 73 -10.49 -1.54 7.48
CA LYS A 73 -11.63 -0.63 7.47
C LYS A 73 -11.65 0.10 8.81
N LEU A 74 -11.61 1.42 8.76
CA LEU A 74 -11.71 2.29 9.91
C LEU A 74 -13.08 2.97 9.94
N GLU A 75 -13.77 2.87 11.07
CA GLU A 75 -14.92 3.70 11.39
C GLU A 75 -14.58 4.64 12.56
N ALA A 76 -15.28 5.77 12.63
CA ALA A 76 -14.96 6.85 13.55
C ALA A 76 -14.98 6.41 15.03
N GLY A 77 -15.83 5.45 15.40
CA GLY A 77 -15.99 5.05 16.80
C GLY A 77 -16.30 6.26 17.68
N SER A 78 -15.45 6.54 18.67
CA SER A 78 -15.54 7.74 19.51
C SER A 78 -14.74 8.95 19.00
N VAL A 79 -14.03 8.83 17.87
CA VAL A 79 -13.25 9.90 17.25
C VAL A 79 -14.18 10.84 16.48
N GLU A 80 -14.00 12.14 16.64
CA GLU A 80 -14.74 13.13 15.88
C GLU A 80 -14.19 13.27 14.45
N LEU A 81 -15.01 12.88 13.47
CA LEU A 81 -14.73 13.02 12.04
C LEU A 81 -15.88 13.70 11.30
N PRO A 82 -15.60 14.44 10.20
CA PRO A 82 -16.63 15.04 9.36
C PRO A 82 -17.65 14.00 8.86
N ARG A 83 -18.94 14.26 8.98
CA ARG A 83 -19.95 13.25 8.60
C ARG A 83 -20.04 13.06 7.08
N VAL A 84 -19.89 11.81 6.63
CA VAL A 84 -20.25 11.38 5.27
C VAL A 84 -21.55 10.58 5.34
N THR A 85 -22.63 11.11 4.76
CA THR A 85 -23.96 10.49 4.87
C THR A 85 -24.18 9.36 3.87
N ASP A 86 -23.53 9.43 2.71
CA ASP A 86 -23.62 8.42 1.66
C ASP A 86 -22.30 8.37 0.90
N TRP A 87 -21.63 7.22 0.99
CA TRP A 87 -20.34 6.95 0.36
C TRP A 87 -20.44 6.73 -1.15
N SER A 88 -21.62 6.32 -1.63
CA SER A 88 -21.92 6.05 -3.04
C SER A 88 -22.39 7.28 -3.80
N ARG A 89 -22.86 8.32 -3.09
CA ARG A 89 -23.35 9.54 -3.70
C ARG A 89 -22.26 10.25 -4.49
N THR A 90 -22.57 10.55 -5.74
CA THR A 90 -21.70 11.28 -6.66
C THR A 90 -22.03 12.77 -6.69
N GLY A 91 -21.13 13.58 -7.25
CA GLY A 91 -21.27 15.03 -7.34
C GLY A 91 -20.28 15.81 -6.47
N THR A 92 -20.05 17.07 -6.82
CA THR A 92 -19.00 17.94 -6.21
C THR A 92 -19.13 18.07 -4.70
N GLY A 93 -20.34 18.25 -4.18
CA GLY A 93 -20.58 18.33 -2.73
C GLY A 93 -20.25 17.02 -1.99
N ALA A 94 -20.63 15.87 -2.56
CA ALA A 94 -20.35 14.56 -1.96
C ALA A 94 -18.84 14.22 -2.01
N THR A 95 -18.15 14.59 -3.09
CA THR A 95 -16.69 14.48 -3.20
C THR A 95 -15.98 15.39 -2.21
N LYS A 96 -16.46 16.64 -2.02
CA LYS A 96 -15.89 17.56 -1.02
C LYS A 96 -16.07 17.04 0.42
N ALA A 97 -17.23 16.45 0.74
CA ALA A 97 -17.47 15.87 2.06
C ALA A 97 -16.57 14.65 2.33
N ARG A 98 -16.45 13.74 1.35
CA ARG A 98 -15.53 12.58 1.45
C ARG A 98 -14.07 13.03 1.59
N ARG A 99 -13.63 14.02 0.80
CA ARG A 99 -12.30 14.63 0.95
C ARG A 99 -12.06 15.14 2.37
N ALA A 100 -12.97 15.96 2.90
CA ALA A 100 -12.84 16.51 4.25
C ALA A 100 -12.77 15.41 5.32
N TYR A 101 -13.53 14.31 5.16
CA TYR A 101 -13.42 13.15 6.03
C TYR A 101 -12.02 12.53 6.00
N PHE A 102 -11.45 12.27 4.82
CA PHE A 102 -10.13 11.63 4.71
C PHE A 102 -8.97 12.53 5.12
N GLU A 103 -9.05 13.84 4.83
CA GLU A 103 -8.08 14.82 5.32
C GLU A 103 -8.09 14.86 6.86
N ALA A 104 -9.28 14.92 7.48
CA ALA A 104 -9.40 14.82 8.92
C ALA A 104 -8.88 13.45 9.43
N LEU A 105 -9.27 12.34 8.81
CA LEU A 105 -8.83 11.01 9.21
C LEU A 105 -7.29 10.92 9.24
N ALA A 106 -6.61 11.40 8.19
CA ALA A 106 -5.16 11.42 8.12
C ALA A 106 -4.51 12.23 9.25
N GLU A 107 -5.12 13.36 9.64
CA GLU A 107 -4.65 14.14 10.79
C GLU A 107 -4.84 13.40 12.12
N ARG A 108 -5.92 12.61 12.28
CA ARG A 108 -6.23 11.91 13.54
C ARG A 108 -5.46 10.60 13.71
N ILE A 109 -5.02 9.98 12.62
CA ILE A 109 -4.16 8.79 12.69
C ILE A 109 -2.76 9.24 13.13
N GLN A 110 -2.47 9.04 14.41
CA GLN A 110 -1.18 9.33 15.02
C GLN A 110 -0.67 8.05 15.68
N ILE A 111 0.41 7.47 15.16
CA ILE A 111 1.03 6.26 15.71
C ILE A 111 2.33 6.68 16.43
N PRO A 112 2.38 6.65 17.77
CA PRO A 112 3.61 6.97 18.51
C PRO A 112 4.78 6.12 18.03
N GLY A 113 5.93 6.75 17.81
CA GLY A 113 7.13 6.09 17.27
C GLY A 113 7.16 5.96 15.75
N ALA A 114 6.06 6.24 15.05
CA ALA A 114 6.00 6.26 13.59
C ALA A 114 5.97 7.70 13.03
N ARG A 115 6.35 7.83 11.76
CA ARG A 115 6.23 9.07 11.00
C ARG A 115 5.48 8.78 9.71
N THR A 116 4.68 9.73 9.27
CA THR A 116 4.07 9.69 7.94
C THR A 116 5.05 10.33 6.98
N GLU A 117 5.44 9.60 5.96
CA GLU A 117 6.21 10.10 4.82
C GLU A 117 5.34 9.92 3.58
N GLU A 118 5.33 10.91 2.68
CA GLU A 118 4.80 10.66 1.33
C GLU A 118 5.70 9.62 0.68
N ASP A 119 5.10 8.55 0.15
CA ASP A 119 5.81 7.44 -0.49
C ASP A 119 6.69 7.97 -1.63
N ALA A 120 7.96 8.21 -1.32
CA ALA A 120 9.04 8.13 -2.27
C ALA A 120 9.61 6.73 -2.12
N LEU A 121 9.82 6.03 -3.24
CA LEU A 121 10.49 4.73 -3.21
C LEU A 121 11.82 4.90 -2.46
N PRO A 122 12.09 4.12 -1.41
CA PRO A 122 13.33 4.22 -0.66
C PRO A 122 14.52 3.98 -1.60
N PRO A 123 15.68 4.59 -1.34
CA PRO A 123 16.87 4.31 -2.12
C PRO A 123 17.17 2.80 -2.05
N LEU A 124 17.44 2.19 -3.21
CA LEU A 124 17.82 0.79 -3.27
C LEU A 124 19.22 0.63 -2.66
N ALA A 125 19.29 0.20 -1.40
CA ALA A 125 20.54 0.16 -0.64
C ALA A 125 21.64 -0.68 -1.34
N ASP A 126 21.25 -1.78 -1.98
CA ASP A 126 22.15 -2.73 -2.64
C ASP A 126 22.23 -2.57 -4.17
N TYR A 127 21.47 -1.63 -4.75
CA TYR A 127 21.40 -1.48 -6.20
C TYR A 127 21.51 0.00 -6.62
N PRO A 128 22.34 0.32 -7.64
CA PRO A 128 22.51 1.70 -8.09
C PRO A 128 21.22 2.31 -8.66
N ASP A 129 20.32 1.48 -9.20
CA ASP A 129 19.02 1.86 -9.72
C ASP A 129 18.07 0.66 -9.84
N VAL A 130 16.81 0.94 -10.21
CA VAL A 130 15.77 -0.07 -10.43
C VAL A 130 16.13 -1.04 -11.56
N ARG A 131 16.95 -0.61 -12.53
CA ARG A 131 17.38 -1.47 -13.64
C ARG A 131 18.26 -2.60 -13.12
N ALA A 132 19.27 -2.27 -12.33
CA ALA A 132 20.19 -3.25 -11.77
C ALA A 132 19.46 -4.30 -10.91
N LEU A 133 18.49 -3.86 -10.11
CA LEU A 133 17.61 -4.76 -9.36
C LEU A 133 16.80 -5.67 -10.29
N ALA A 134 16.12 -5.10 -11.28
CA ALA A 134 15.30 -5.88 -12.21
C ALA A 134 16.13 -6.89 -13.04
N GLU A 135 17.33 -6.53 -13.47
CA GLU A 135 18.26 -7.44 -14.16
C GLU A 135 18.65 -8.63 -13.29
N GLU A 136 18.92 -8.39 -11.99
CA GLU A 136 19.18 -9.46 -11.03
C GLU A 136 17.97 -10.37 -10.85
N MET A 137 16.78 -9.79 -10.64
CA MET A 137 15.54 -10.54 -10.45
C MET A 137 15.19 -11.38 -11.68
N ILE A 138 15.41 -10.87 -12.89
CA ILE A 138 15.27 -11.62 -14.15
C ILE A 138 16.27 -12.78 -14.19
N ARG A 139 17.54 -12.53 -13.85
CA ARG A 139 18.60 -13.55 -13.82
C ARG A 139 18.28 -14.67 -12.82
N GLN A 140 17.74 -14.31 -11.66
CA GLN A 140 17.30 -15.24 -10.63
C GLN A 140 15.92 -15.86 -10.92
N LYS A 141 15.28 -15.50 -12.04
CA LYS A 141 13.93 -15.94 -12.43
C LYS A 141 12.84 -15.61 -11.40
N GLN A 142 13.03 -14.55 -10.64
CA GLN A 142 12.04 -14.03 -9.69
C GLN A 142 10.93 -13.24 -10.41
N ILE A 143 11.25 -12.61 -11.55
CA ILE A 143 10.29 -11.92 -12.41
C ILE A 143 10.51 -12.30 -13.88
N ALA A 144 9.47 -12.13 -14.70
CA ALA A 144 9.58 -12.20 -16.15
C ALA A 144 10.23 -10.93 -16.71
N VAL A 145 10.79 -11.02 -17.91
CA VAL A 145 11.29 -9.85 -18.66
C VAL A 145 10.11 -8.91 -18.93
N PRO A 146 10.16 -7.63 -18.49
CA PRO A 146 9.10 -6.67 -18.76
C PRO A 146 8.89 -6.47 -20.27
N PRO A 147 7.65 -6.22 -20.73
CA PRO A 147 7.38 -6.01 -22.15
C PRO A 147 8.03 -4.72 -22.67
N ALA A 148 8.07 -4.58 -24.00
CA ALA A 148 8.45 -3.30 -24.61
C ALA A 148 7.45 -2.20 -24.23
N GLY A 149 7.88 -0.93 -24.33
CA GLY A 149 7.01 0.23 -24.15
C GLY A 149 6.04 0.45 -25.31
N ASP A 150 5.24 -0.55 -25.65
CA ASP A 150 4.22 -0.51 -26.70
C ASP A 150 2.83 -0.44 -26.07
N VAL A 151 2.04 0.56 -26.50
CA VAL A 151 0.66 0.78 -26.06
C VAL A 151 -0.20 -0.47 -26.17
N ARG A 152 0.06 -1.36 -27.15
CA ARG A 152 -0.72 -2.59 -27.37
C ARG A 152 -0.61 -3.59 -26.22
N HIS A 153 0.42 -3.49 -25.38
CA HIS A 153 0.52 -4.32 -24.17
C HIS A 153 -0.47 -3.88 -23.08
N PHE A 154 -0.93 -2.63 -23.12
CA PHE A 154 -1.87 -2.06 -22.15
C PHE A 154 -3.26 -1.86 -22.73
N LEU A 155 -3.35 -1.46 -24.01
CA LEU A 155 -4.56 -1.23 -24.77
C LEU A 155 -4.51 -2.09 -26.05
N PRO A 156 -4.86 -3.39 -25.97
CA PRO A 156 -4.65 -4.35 -27.07
C PRO A 156 -5.57 -4.15 -28.28
N GLY A 157 -6.48 -3.18 -28.23
CA GLY A 157 -7.53 -2.96 -29.23
C GLY A 157 -8.76 -3.83 -28.98
N GLY A 158 -9.79 -3.61 -29.80
CA GLY A 158 -11.04 -4.38 -29.77
C GLY A 158 -11.72 -4.41 -28.40
N ALA A 159 -12.29 -5.56 -28.05
CA ALA A 159 -13.04 -5.74 -26.80
C ALA A 159 -12.17 -5.53 -25.54
N GLY A 160 -10.87 -5.81 -25.60
CA GLY A 160 -9.96 -5.66 -24.47
C GLY A 160 -9.80 -4.19 -24.06
N THR A 161 -9.51 -3.30 -25.02
CA THR A 161 -9.43 -1.86 -24.74
C THR A 161 -10.76 -1.30 -24.23
N VAL A 162 -11.89 -1.74 -24.78
CA VAL A 162 -13.22 -1.30 -24.32
C VAL A 162 -13.46 -1.68 -22.86
N ALA A 163 -13.12 -2.91 -22.47
CA ALA A 163 -13.26 -3.37 -21.09
C ALA A 163 -12.37 -2.58 -20.12
N ILE A 164 -11.13 -2.28 -20.52
CA ILE A 164 -10.18 -1.49 -19.71
C ILE A 164 -10.69 -0.06 -19.54
N GLN A 165 -11.16 0.59 -20.61
CA GLN A 165 -11.75 1.93 -20.51
C GLN A 165 -12.96 1.93 -19.58
N ALA A 166 -13.86 0.95 -19.73
CA ALA A 166 -15.05 0.85 -18.88
C ALA A 166 -14.68 0.67 -17.39
N ALA A 167 -13.69 -0.17 -17.09
CA ALA A 167 -13.18 -0.35 -15.73
C ALA A 167 -12.51 0.93 -15.20
N PHE A 168 -11.72 1.60 -16.04
CA PHE A 168 -11.06 2.85 -15.70
C PHE A 168 -12.08 3.95 -15.36
N GLU A 169 -13.17 4.07 -16.13
CA GLU A 169 -14.26 5.01 -15.82
C GLU A 169 -15.03 4.62 -14.56
N ALA A 170 -15.29 3.32 -14.36
CA ALA A 170 -16.05 2.83 -13.21
C ALA A 170 -15.39 3.18 -11.86
N ILE A 171 -14.06 3.21 -11.81
CA ILE A 171 -13.31 3.58 -10.61
C ILE A 171 -13.06 5.08 -10.47
N ALA A 172 -13.42 5.90 -11.47
CA ALA A 172 -13.22 7.35 -11.43
C ALA A 172 -13.75 8.03 -10.15
N PRO A 173 -14.94 7.65 -9.61
CA PRO A 173 -15.48 8.27 -8.40
C PRO A 173 -14.69 7.96 -7.11
N MET A 174 -13.72 7.03 -7.16
CA MET A 174 -12.91 6.60 -6.02
C MET A 174 -11.68 7.49 -5.80
N PHE A 175 -11.25 8.26 -6.80
CA PHE A 175 -10.06 9.11 -6.70
C PHE A 175 -10.41 10.54 -6.27
N TRP A 176 -9.60 11.15 -5.39
CA TRP A 176 -9.83 12.52 -4.89
C TRP A 176 -8.82 13.52 -5.45
N GLY A 177 -9.08 14.07 -6.64
CA GLY A 177 -8.25 15.14 -7.19
C GLY A 177 -8.10 15.04 -8.70
N PRO A 178 -7.14 15.78 -9.29
CA PRO A 178 -6.77 15.61 -10.68
C PRO A 178 -6.35 14.16 -10.90
N ARG A 179 -7.09 13.45 -11.72
CA ARG A 179 -6.79 12.08 -12.12
C ARG A 179 -6.13 12.13 -13.49
N GLN A 180 -5.01 11.43 -13.63
CA GLN A 180 -4.45 11.17 -14.96
C GLN A 180 -5.49 10.46 -15.82
N THR A 181 -5.58 10.82 -17.09
CA THR A 181 -6.38 10.08 -18.07
C THR A 181 -5.78 8.69 -18.30
N LEU A 182 -6.58 7.77 -18.87
CA LEU A 182 -6.07 6.44 -19.22
C LEU A 182 -4.89 6.55 -20.20
N ASP A 183 -4.97 7.47 -21.16
CA ASP A 183 -3.91 7.72 -22.13
C ASP A 183 -2.64 8.27 -21.47
N GLU A 184 -2.76 9.20 -20.53
CA GLU A 184 -1.62 9.72 -19.76
C GLU A 184 -0.95 8.61 -18.93
N ALA A 185 -1.75 7.76 -18.27
CA ALA A 185 -1.24 6.64 -17.48
C ALA A 185 -0.50 5.63 -18.37
N VAL A 186 -1.08 5.26 -19.52
CA VAL A 186 -0.47 4.34 -20.49
C VAL A 186 0.79 4.96 -21.11
N ALA A 187 0.78 6.24 -21.44
CA ALA A 187 1.95 6.95 -21.96
C ALA A 187 3.09 6.96 -20.93
N ALA A 188 2.79 7.20 -19.65
CA ALA A 188 3.79 7.14 -18.58
C ALA A 188 4.41 5.75 -18.43
N LEU A 189 3.59 4.69 -18.49
CA LEU A 189 4.06 3.30 -18.44
C LEU A 189 4.94 2.95 -19.65
N CYS A 190 4.51 3.30 -20.87
CA CYS A 190 5.29 3.06 -22.08
C CYS A 190 6.61 3.82 -22.07
N ALA A 191 6.62 5.08 -21.62
CA ALA A 191 7.83 5.88 -21.48
C ALA A 191 8.80 5.26 -20.46
N TRP A 192 8.27 4.79 -19.32
CA TRP A 192 9.05 4.08 -18.31
C TRP A 192 9.67 2.80 -18.90
N LEU A 193 8.88 1.91 -19.50
CA LEU A 193 9.38 0.68 -20.12
C LEU A 193 10.41 0.94 -21.24
N THR A 194 10.23 2.01 -22.01
CA THR A 194 11.18 2.40 -23.06
C THR A 194 12.50 2.86 -22.45
N ARG A 195 12.46 3.71 -21.42
CA ARG A 195 13.65 4.15 -20.67
C ARG A 195 14.36 2.97 -20.01
N PHE A 196 13.60 1.98 -19.54
CA PHE A 196 14.08 0.81 -18.82
C PHE A 196 14.28 -0.44 -19.69
N HIS A 197 14.34 -0.31 -21.03
CA HIS A 197 14.40 -1.45 -21.94
C HIS A 197 15.36 -2.54 -21.45
N PHE A 198 14.79 -3.69 -21.07
CA PHE A 198 15.51 -4.87 -20.62
C PHE A 198 15.74 -5.71 -21.86
N ALA A 199 16.94 -5.63 -22.45
CA ALA A 199 17.22 -6.37 -23.67
C ALA A 199 17.05 -7.87 -23.40
N SER A 200 16.06 -8.49 -24.05
CA SER A 200 15.96 -9.93 -24.16
C SER A 200 17.19 -10.42 -24.91
N ARG A 201 18.11 -11.11 -24.24
CA ARG A 201 19.14 -11.91 -24.92
C ARG A 201 18.53 -13.20 -25.44
#